data_AF-A0A2G9NFW0-F1
#
_entry.id   AF-A0A2G9NFW0-F1
#
_cell.length_a   1.000
_cell.length_b   1.000
_cell.length_c   1.000
_cell.angle_alpha   90.00
_cell.angle_beta   90.00
_cell.angle_gamma   90.00
#
_symmetry.space_group_name_H-M   'P 1'
#
loop_
_entity.id
_entity.type
_entity.pdbx_description
1 polymer ?
#
loop_
_entity_poly.entity_id
_entity_poly.type
_entity_poly.pdbx_seq_one_letter_code
_entity_poly.pdbx_strand_id
1 'polypeptide(L)'
;MPLCGFNQKMLDGLDNFQKGLVEHGIIHRSNIKKQDFEKTIHKELDDMKRFQDEIPNIKDSEIREITKALTDYACAFYKLVKKNGIEDYEKTIKFLNKFYFEMDEKYYSELEGDAEDMKKLVVHLNTLK
;
A
#
# COMPACT_ATOMS: atom_id res chain seq x y z
N MET A 1 -0.90 3.07 -18.75
CA MET A 1 -1.23 4.08 -17.71
C MET A 1 -0.56 3.65 -16.42
N PRO A 2 0.30 4.47 -15.81
CA PRO A 2 0.47 4.44 -14.37
C PRO A 2 -0.25 5.68 -13.83
N LEU A 3 -1.52 5.48 -13.49
CA LEU A 3 -2.31 6.30 -12.54
C LEU A 3 -2.47 7.81 -12.80
N CYS A 4 -2.42 8.30 -14.05
CA CYS A 4 -2.81 9.67 -14.43
C CYS A 4 -2.08 10.81 -13.68
N GLY A 5 -0.88 10.56 -13.15
CA GLY A 5 -0.13 11.54 -12.37
C GLY A 5 -0.39 11.42 -10.86
N PHE A 6 0.62 11.05 -10.07
CA PHE A 6 0.58 11.16 -8.61
C PHE A 6 0.79 12.62 -8.19
N ASN A 7 -0.30 13.38 -8.16
CA ASN A 7 -0.25 14.74 -7.62
C ASN A 7 -0.11 14.73 -6.08
N GLN A 8 0.24 15.90 -5.51
CA GLN A 8 0.44 16.04 -4.06
C GLN A 8 -0.76 15.58 -3.24
N LYS A 9 -2.01 15.84 -3.68
CA LYS A 9 -3.21 15.42 -2.94
C LYS A 9 -3.35 13.89 -2.88
N MET A 10 -2.96 13.19 -3.94
CA MET A 10 -2.97 11.72 -3.95
C MET A 10 -1.92 11.16 -3.00
N LEU A 11 -0.70 11.73 -3.00
CA LEU A 11 0.36 11.34 -2.07
C LEU A 11 -0.03 11.63 -0.61
N ASP A 12 -0.63 12.78 -0.33
CA ASP A 12 -1.15 13.13 0.99
C ASP A 12 -2.26 12.17 1.43
N GLY A 13 -3.14 11.77 0.50
CA GLY A 13 -4.19 10.78 0.74
C GLY A 13 -3.62 9.41 1.13
N LEU A 14 -2.60 8.95 0.40
CA LEU A 14 -1.91 7.69 0.70
C LEU A 14 -1.15 7.75 2.03
N ASP A 15 -0.45 8.85 2.30
CA ASP A 15 0.25 9.09 3.57
C ASP A 15 -0.71 8.99 4.76
N ASN A 16 -1.83 9.70 4.70
CA ASN A 16 -2.85 9.68 5.75
C ASN A 16 -3.50 8.30 5.89
N PHE A 17 -3.79 7.62 4.78
CA PHE A 17 -4.35 6.27 4.81
C PHE A 17 -3.39 5.29 5.49
N GLN A 18 -2.12 5.28 5.10
CA GLN A 18 -1.09 4.41 5.69
C GLN A 18 -0.83 4.72 7.17
N LYS A 19 -0.79 6.00 7.56
CA LYS A 19 -0.72 6.40 8.98
C LYS A 19 -1.90 5.85 9.77
N GLY A 20 -3.12 5.98 9.23
CA GLY A 20 -4.32 5.41 9.83
C GLY A 20 -4.23 3.90 10.03
N LEU A 21 -3.72 3.17 9.04
CA LEU A 21 -3.50 1.72 9.16
C LEU A 21 -2.58 1.37 10.34
N VAL A 22 -1.50 2.13 10.58
CA VAL A 22 -0.59 1.85 11.70
C VAL A 22 -1.12 2.37 13.03
N GLU A 23 -1.40 3.67 13.10
CA GLU A 23 -1.73 4.37 14.34
C GLU A 23 -3.04 3.86 14.93
N HIS A 24 -4.07 3.71 14.09
CA HIS A 24 -5.35 3.17 14.52
C HIS A 24 -5.36 1.64 14.46
N GLY A 25 -4.99 1.06 13.32
CA GLY A 25 -5.11 -0.38 13.07
C GLY A 25 -4.18 -1.24 13.92
N ILE A 26 -2.99 -0.73 14.27
CA ILE A 26 -2.01 -1.48 15.06
C ILE A 26 -1.82 -0.88 16.44
N ILE A 27 -1.32 0.35 16.56
CA ILE A 27 -0.88 0.92 17.85
C ILE A 27 -2.06 1.04 18.82
N HIS A 28 -3.13 1.72 18.41
CA HIS A 28 -4.30 1.92 19.24
C HIS A 28 -4.97 0.59 19.63
N ARG A 29 -5.18 -0.33 18.66
CA ARG A 29 -5.80 -1.64 18.92
C ARG A 29 -4.94 -2.53 19.83
N SER A 30 -3.63 -2.46 19.71
CA SER A 30 -2.70 -3.19 20.58
C SER A 30 -2.81 -2.72 22.03
N ASN A 31 -2.89 -1.40 22.24
CA ASN A 31 -3.07 -0.81 23.56
C ASN A 31 -4.40 -1.23 24.21
N ILE A 32 -5.52 -1.17 23.45
CA ILE A 32 -6.83 -1.61 23.94
C ILE A 32 -6.82 -3.10 24.32
N LYS A 33 -6.23 -3.94 23.46
CA LYS A 33 -6.23 -5.40 23.63
C LYS A 33 -5.11 -5.91 24.53
N LYS A 34 -4.24 -5.03 25.04
CA LYS A 34 -3.05 -5.36 25.85
C LYS A 34 -2.21 -6.47 25.20
N GLN A 35 -1.96 -6.34 23.90
CA GLN A 35 -1.18 -7.31 23.12
C GLN A 35 -0.03 -6.60 22.42
N ASP A 36 1.03 -7.34 22.11
CA ASP A 36 2.16 -6.81 21.36
C ASP A 36 1.77 -6.45 19.92
N PHE A 37 2.55 -5.55 19.31
CA PHE A 37 2.29 -5.05 17.97
C PHE A 37 2.39 -6.15 16.91
N GLU A 38 3.34 -7.08 17.04
CA GLU A 38 3.54 -8.17 16.08
C GLU A 38 2.31 -9.10 16.00
N LYS A 39 1.75 -9.45 17.16
CA LYS A 39 0.55 -10.26 17.30
C LYS A 39 -0.67 -9.52 16.79
N THR A 40 -0.77 -8.21 16.98
CA THR A 40 -1.81 -7.41 16.34
C THR A 40 -1.68 -7.46 14.83
N ILE A 41 -0.50 -7.18 14.27
CA ILE A 41 -0.25 -7.23 12.83
C ILE A 41 -0.60 -8.61 12.26
N HIS A 42 -0.20 -9.69 12.94
CA HIS A 42 -0.51 -11.05 12.50
C HIS A 42 -2.02 -11.30 12.44
N LYS A 43 -2.75 -10.89 13.49
CA LYS A 43 -4.22 -11.00 13.51
C LYS A 43 -4.88 -10.17 12.42
N GLU A 44 -4.43 -8.94 12.18
CA GLU A 44 -4.99 -8.12 11.09
C GLU A 44 -4.74 -8.76 9.72
N LEU A 45 -3.56 -9.34 9.50
CA LEU A 45 -3.25 -10.07 8.28
C LEU A 45 -4.15 -11.31 8.11
N ASP A 46 -4.40 -12.05 9.19
CA ASP A 46 -5.30 -13.20 9.17
C ASP A 46 -6.76 -12.79 8.92
N ASP A 47 -7.22 -11.71 9.55
CA ASP A 47 -8.56 -11.15 9.37
C ASP A 47 -8.76 -10.67 7.93
N MET A 48 -7.79 -9.95 7.36
CA MET A 48 -7.84 -9.52 5.96
C MET A 48 -7.81 -10.71 5.00
N LYS A 49 -7.03 -11.76 5.30
CA LYS A 49 -7.05 -12.99 4.49
C LYS A 49 -8.43 -13.66 4.50
N ARG A 50 -9.06 -13.80 5.66
CA ARG A 50 -10.43 -14.34 5.76
C ARG A 50 -11.42 -13.45 5.02
N PHE A 51 -11.26 -12.13 5.07
CA PHE A 51 -12.12 -11.22 4.33
C PHE A 51 -11.92 -11.33 2.81
N GLN A 52 -10.68 -11.51 2.33
CA GLN A 52 -10.40 -11.72 0.91
C GLN A 52 -11.14 -12.93 0.33
N ASP A 53 -11.32 -14.00 1.12
CA ASP A 53 -12.10 -15.18 0.71
C ASP A 53 -13.60 -14.85 0.50
N GLU A 54 -14.11 -13.80 1.16
CA GLU A 54 -15.50 -13.34 1.09
C GLU A 54 -15.72 -12.25 0.02
N ILE A 55 -14.67 -11.55 -0.42
CA ILE A 55 -14.78 -10.49 -1.44
C ILE A 55 -15.49 -10.96 -2.74
N PRO A 56 -15.29 -12.19 -3.25
CA PRO A 56 -16.05 -12.70 -4.40
C PRO A 56 -17.57 -12.63 -4.25
N ASN A 57 -18.09 -12.62 -3.02
CA ASN A 57 -19.53 -12.55 -2.71
C ASN A 57 -20.12 -11.13 -2.82
N ILE A 58 -19.28 -10.09 -3.00
CA ILE A 58 -19.73 -8.73 -3.28
C ILE A 58 -20.36 -8.70 -4.67
N LYS A 59 -21.65 -8.36 -4.77
CA LYS A 59 -22.43 -8.43 -6.02
C LYS A 59 -21.92 -7.47 -7.10
N ASP A 60 -21.73 -6.22 -6.70
CA ASP A 60 -21.27 -5.15 -7.58
C ASP A 60 -19.79 -5.37 -7.95
N SER A 61 -19.49 -5.45 -9.25
CA SER A 61 -18.17 -5.78 -9.77
C SER A 61 -17.12 -4.73 -9.44
N GLU A 62 -17.47 -3.48 -9.63
CA GLU A 62 -16.59 -2.34 -9.47
C GLU A 62 -16.26 -2.15 -7.98
N ILE A 63 -17.27 -2.26 -7.10
CA ILE A 63 -17.06 -2.24 -5.64
C ILE A 63 -16.23 -3.44 -5.20
N ARG A 64 -16.45 -4.62 -5.78
CA ARG A 64 -15.67 -5.83 -5.49
C ARG A 64 -14.19 -5.63 -5.85
N GLU A 65 -13.89 -5.08 -7.02
CA GLU A 65 -12.53 -4.80 -7.47
C GLU A 65 -11.83 -3.77 -6.60
N ILE A 66 -12.51 -2.66 -6.27
CA ILE A 66 -11.97 -1.63 -5.37
C ILE A 66 -11.69 -2.22 -3.99
N THR A 67 -12.63 -2.98 -3.43
CA THR A 67 -12.49 -3.62 -2.11
C THR A 67 -11.32 -4.60 -2.09
N LYS A 68 -11.17 -5.39 -3.17
CA LYS A 68 -10.03 -6.30 -3.35
C LYS A 68 -8.71 -5.54 -3.38
N ALA A 69 -8.61 -4.52 -4.23
CA ALA A 69 -7.38 -3.73 -4.37
C ALA A 69 -6.98 -3.04 -3.07
N LEU A 70 -7.95 -2.47 -2.34
CA LEU A 70 -7.71 -1.82 -1.04
C LEU A 70 -7.21 -2.81 0.02
N THR A 71 -7.82 -4.00 0.07
CA THR A 71 -7.45 -5.04 1.05
C THR A 71 -6.08 -5.64 0.71
N ASP A 72 -5.80 -5.90 -0.57
CA ASP A 72 -4.49 -6.36 -1.05
C ASP A 72 -3.39 -5.33 -0.72
N TYR A 73 -3.68 -4.05 -0.93
CA TYR A 73 -2.78 -2.95 -0.59
C TYR A 73 -2.48 -2.90 0.90
N ALA A 74 -3.51 -2.92 1.76
CA ALA A 74 -3.35 -2.89 3.21
C ALA A 74 -2.55 -4.12 3.71
N CYS A 75 -2.80 -5.30 3.14
CA CYS A 75 -2.02 -6.51 3.42
C CYS A 75 -0.54 -6.35 3.05
N ALA A 76 -0.25 -5.84 1.86
CA ALA A 76 1.12 -5.62 1.41
C ALA A 76 1.84 -4.60 2.30
N PHE A 77 1.15 -3.51 2.66
CA PHE A 77 1.66 -2.49 3.55
C PHE A 77 1.99 -3.04 4.95
N TYR A 78 1.09 -3.80 5.58
CA TYR A 78 1.40 -4.44 6.87
C TYR A 78 2.54 -5.43 6.81
N LYS A 79 2.71 -6.16 5.70
CA LYS A 79 3.89 -7.02 5.50
C LYS A 79 5.18 -6.20 5.43
N LEU A 80 5.17 -5.03 4.80
CA LEU A 80 6.31 -4.11 4.78
C LEU A 80 6.61 -3.53 6.16
N VAL A 81 5.59 -3.05 6.89
CA VAL A 81 5.76 -2.57 8.27
C VAL A 81 6.30 -3.67 9.17
N LYS A 82 5.77 -4.89 9.08
CA LYS A 82 6.29 -6.05 9.82
C LYS A 82 7.75 -6.36 9.48
N LYS A 83 8.12 -6.28 8.19
CA LYS A 83 9.48 -6.51 7.72
C LYS A 83 10.47 -5.46 8.24
N ASN A 84 10.05 -4.20 8.26
CA ASN A 84 10.92 -3.06 8.57
C ASN A 84 10.92 -2.68 10.05
N GLY A 85 9.97 -3.19 10.84
CA GLY A 85 9.74 -2.76 12.22
C GLY A 85 8.65 -1.68 12.29
N ILE A 86 7.77 -1.79 13.28
CA ILE A 86 6.67 -0.85 13.44
C ILE A 86 7.17 0.53 13.87
N GLU A 87 8.27 0.60 14.60
CA GLU A 87 8.91 1.83 15.04
C GLU A 87 9.39 2.68 13.84
N ASP A 88 9.63 2.06 12.69
CA ASP A 88 10.09 2.69 11.46
C ASP A 88 8.97 2.83 10.40
N TYR A 89 7.70 2.74 10.79
CA TYR A 89 6.59 2.80 9.83
C TYR A 89 6.56 4.11 9.03
N GLU A 90 6.90 5.25 9.63
CA GLU A 90 6.97 6.53 8.91
C GLU A 90 8.02 6.52 7.79
N LYS A 91 9.16 5.84 8.00
CA LYS A 91 10.16 5.66 6.94
C LYS A 91 9.64 4.78 5.82
N THR A 92 8.87 3.75 6.17
CA THR A 92 8.20 2.87 5.18
C THR A 92 7.19 3.66 4.34
N ILE A 93 6.41 4.55 4.97
CA ILE A 93 5.48 5.45 4.27
C ILE A 93 6.22 6.41 3.34
N LYS A 94 7.27 7.08 3.83
CA LYS A 94 8.10 7.98 3.01
C LYS A 94 8.71 7.26 1.81
N PHE A 95 9.20 6.04 1.99
CA PHE A 95 9.73 5.22 0.90
C PHE A 95 8.64 4.93 -0.14
N LEU A 96 7.44 4.51 0.26
CA LEU A 96 6.35 4.22 -0.67
C LEU A 96 5.89 5.46 -1.44
N ASN A 97 5.74 6.61 -0.77
CA ASN A 97 5.37 7.85 -1.43
C ASN A 97 6.44 8.28 -2.46
N LYS A 98 7.72 8.14 -2.12
CA LYS A 98 8.82 8.36 -3.07
C LYS A 98 8.74 7.37 -4.23
N PHE A 99 8.52 6.09 -3.96
CA PHE A 99 8.41 5.06 -4.98
C PHE A 99 7.28 5.37 -5.99
N TYR A 100 6.11 5.80 -5.51
CA TYR A 100 5.00 6.20 -6.37
C TYR A 100 5.29 7.47 -7.18
N PHE A 101 5.93 8.46 -6.56
CA PHE A 101 6.36 9.66 -7.25
C PHE A 101 7.35 9.35 -8.38
N GLU A 102 8.40 8.57 -8.10
CA GLU A 102 9.43 8.20 -9.09
C GLU A 102 8.85 7.33 -10.21
N MET A 103 7.90 6.43 -9.89
CA MET A 103 7.16 5.65 -10.88
C MET A 103 6.43 6.55 -11.89
N ASP A 104 5.73 7.54 -11.37
CA ASP A 104 4.93 8.47 -12.13
C ASP A 104 5.80 9.41 -12.96
N GLU A 105 6.78 10.05 -12.31
CA GLU A 105 7.74 10.94 -12.95
C GLU A 105 8.46 10.21 -14.09
N LYS A 106 9.01 9.02 -13.83
CA LYS A 106 9.76 8.27 -14.84
C LYS A 106 8.90 7.96 -16.06
N TYR A 107 7.66 7.55 -15.83
CA TYR A 107 6.77 7.22 -16.93
C TYR A 107 6.46 8.47 -17.78
N TYR A 108 5.91 9.51 -17.17
CA TYR A 108 5.40 10.67 -17.90
C TYR A 108 6.50 11.57 -18.48
N SER A 109 7.70 11.61 -17.86
CA SER A 109 8.79 12.45 -18.34
C SER A 109 9.68 11.77 -19.40
N GLU A 110 9.81 10.45 -19.37
CA GLU A 110 10.81 9.74 -20.19
C GLU A 110 10.27 8.57 -21.02
N LEU A 111 9.21 7.88 -20.58
CA LEU A 111 8.82 6.60 -21.16
C LEU A 111 7.51 6.66 -21.94
N GLU A 112 6.65 7.64 -21.69
CA GLU A 112 5.33 7.73 -22.33
C GLU A 112 5.45 7.76 -23.87
N GLY A 113 4.75 6.83 -24.52
CA GLY A 113 4.77 6.67 -25.99
C GLY A 113 5.82 5.69 -26.51
N ASP A 114 6.69 5.16 -25.66
CA ASP A 114 7.59 4.06 -26.01
C ASP A 114 6.86 2.71 -26.02
N ALA A 115 7.11 1.87 -27.03
CA ALA A 115 6.44 0.56 -27.13
C ALA A 115 6.79 -0.41 -25.98
N GLU A 116 7.93 -0.19 -25.31
CA GLU A 116 8.41 -0.98 -24.18
C GLU A 116 8.38 -0.17 -22.86
N ASP A 117 7.56 0.89 -22.81
CA ASP A 117 7.43 1.82 -21.67
C ASP A 117 7.27 1.10 -20.32
N MET A 118 6.32 0.16 -20.21
CA MET A 118 6.02 -0.57 -18.98
C MET A 118 7.21 -1.44 -18.54
N LYS A 119 7.89 -2.06 -19.51
CA LYS A 119 9.05 -2.92 -19.21
C LYS A 119 10.22 -2.09 -18.71
N LYS A 120 10.50 -0.95 -19.36
CA LYS A 120 11.53 0.00 -18.93
C LYS A 120 11.20 0.60 -17.56
N LEU A 121 9.93 0.89 -17.30
CA LEU A 121 9.47 1.38 -16.01
C LEU A 121 9.73 0.36 -14.90
N VAL A 122 9.36 -0.91 -15.11
CA VAL A 122 9.65 -1.98 -14.14
C VAL A 122 11.15 -2.13 -13.87
N VAL A 123 11.99 -2.07 -14.92
CA VAL A 123 13.45 -2.09 -14.76
C VAL A 123 13.92 -0.93 -13.88
N HIS A 124 13.42 0.28 -14.12
CA HIS A 124 13.74 1.45 -13.31
C HIS A 124 13.29 1.29 -11.85
N LEU A 125 12.05 0.87 -11.61
CA LEU A 125 11.52 0.69 -10.25
C LEU A 125 12.32 -0.32 -9.42
N ASN A 126 12.85 -1.37 -10.05
CA ASN A 126 13.72 -2.34 -9.38
C ASN A 126 15.09 -1.76 -8.93
N THR A 127 15.44 -0.55 -9.38
CA THR A 127 16.66 0.15 -8.93
C THR A 127 16.44 0.99 -7.67
N LEU A 128 15.18 1.28 -7.32
CA LEU A 128 14.82 2.02 -6.12
C LEU A 128 14.97 1.11 -4.89
N LYS A 129 15.76 1.53 -3.90
CA LYS A 129 16.03 0.80 -2.65
C LYS A 129 15.59 1.59 -1.43
#